data_AF-A0A3A8KZZ8-F1
#
_entry.id   AF-A0A3A8KZZ8-F1
#
_cell.length_a   1.000
_cell.length_b   1.000
_cell.length_c   1.000
_cell.angle_alpha   90.00
_cell.angle_beta   90.00
_cell.angle_gamma   90.00
#
_symmetry.space_group_name_H-M   'P 1'
#
loop_
_entity.id
_entity.type
_entity.pdbx_description
1 polymer ?
#
loop_
_entity_poly.entity_id
_entity_poly.type
_entity_poly.pdbx_seq_one_letter_code
_entity_poly.pdbx_strand_id
1 'polypeptide(L)'
;MNRSLRLVSVLSALAVGAGCESNPSTGSVGTPIVNTPEFQDTDLGTLTTRVSGFAWDPEAFFFSWITNGGPASPITPIISEINPLFLRSVTQNAQVTMLDPVLGKPAVPPVAAAANGFWVSPTVPSRASPPFFSLNAGGGSLPTTQPPGTPATLPPIPPVGRYLPTVTLRPIATAHSMCVLQESLAIGDNGILDAVARYLTATGTPTTALDFVDPTKFHGVNVFWLFQPGFPMLRAPAPGTTIEATSGQVFNVAWQPPGSTSIPPGLQSPRGFVVQAGSPTSGLGIIVVTQPASGPRAPGVRFTVVDNTTDAANRRPWKFDPINAPIVPGVITFAGLQIRPSTFEPPNPYGPVNGAHLCLP
;
A
#
# COMPACT_ATOMS: atom_id res chain seq x y z
N MET A 1 45.38 -18.60 22.07
CA MET A 1 44.79 -19.57 21.12
C MET A 1 43.44 -19.02 20.70
N ASN A 2 43.32 -18.65 19.42
CA ASN A 2 42.29 -17.76 18.88
C ASN A 2 41.06 -18.51 18.34
N ARG A 3 39.89 -17.99 18.74
CA ARG A 3 38.58 -17.94 18.08
C ARG A 3 38.40 -18.67 16.73
N SER A 4 37.53 -19.69 16.74
CA SER A 4 36.85 -20.21 15.54
C SER A 4 35.42 -19.66 15.51
N LEU A 5 35.22 -18.57 14.75
CA LEU A 5 33.95 -17.93 14.48
C LEU A 5 33.38 -18.46 13.15
N ARG A 6 32.14 -18.95 13.20
CA ARG A 6 31.07 -18.86 12.19
C ARG A 6 31.52 -18.65 10.72
N LEU A 7 31.48 -19.72 9.93
CA LEU A 7 31.56 -19.71 8.47
C LEU A 7 30.67 -20.83 7.90
N VAL A 8 29.35 -20.72 8.11
CA VAL A 8 28.32 -21.52 7.41
C VAL A 8 27.14 -20.59 7.01
N SER A 9 27.47 -19.36 6.64
CA SER A 9 26.50 -18.39 6.13
C SER A 9 26.99 -17.98 4.74
N VAL A 10 26.06 -17.84 3.79
CA VAL A 10 26.29 -17.43 2.39
C VAL A 10 26.50 -18.57 1.37
N LEU A 11 25.57 -19.53 1.30
CA LEU A 11 25.38 -20.30 0.06
C LEU A 11 23.91 -20.54 -0.36
N SER A 12 22.94 -19.85 0.27
CA SER A 12 21.52 -19.93 -0.12
C SER A 12 20.99 -18.70 -0.86
N ALA A 13 21.86 -17.75 -1.23
CA ALA A 13 21.49 -16.53 -1.94
C ALA A 13 21.61 -16.63 -3.49
N LEU A 14 21.91 -17.81 -4.05
CA LEU A 14 22.20 -17.99 -5.48
C LEU A 14 21.04 -18.58 -6.32
N ALA A 15 19.79 -18.55 -5.83
CA ALA A 15 18.61 -18.97 -6.61
C ALA A 15 17.56 -17.86 -6.80
N VAL A 16 17.91 -16.59 -6.56
CA VAL A 16 17.02 -15.42 -6.78
C VAL A 16 17.65 -14.41 -7.77
N GLY A 17 18.59 -14.85 -8.61
CA GLY A 17 19.44 -13.97 -9.42
C GLY A 17 19.59 -14.35 -10.89
N ALA A 18 18.60 -14.97 -11.53
CA ALA A 18 18.63 -15.19 -12.98
C ALA A 18 17.54 -14.35 -13.65
N GLY A 19 17.95 -13.25 -14.28
CA GLY A 19 17.15 -12.56 -15.30
C GLY A 19 16.86 -11.07 -15.08
N CYS A 20 17.84 -10.26 -14.67
CA CYS A 20 17.73 -8.79 -14.77
C CYS A 20 19.12 -8.16 -14.98
N GLU A 21 19.78 -8.39 -16.11
CA GLU A 21 20.82 -7.46 -16.58
C GLU A 21 20.82 -7.39 -18.11
N SER A 22 20.67 -6.17 -18.64
CA SER A 22 21.17 -5.79 -19.95
C SER A 22 22.16 -4.65 -19.76
N ASN A 23 23.44 -4.92 -20.05
CA ASN A 23 24.35 -3.85 -20.48
C ASN A 23 25.45 -4.42 -21.39
N PRO A 24 25.85 -3.70 -22.46
CA PRO A 24 26.85 -4.17 -23.40
C PRO A 24 28.23 -3.72 -22.93
N SER A 25 29.20 -4.64 -22.85
CA SER A 25 30.59 -4.34 -23.21
C SER A 25 31.47 -5.59 -23.25
N THR A 26 32.04 -5.78 -24.44
CA THR A 26 33.40 -6.29 -24.73
C THR A 26 33.92 -7.51 -23.98
N GLY A 27 33.84 -8.65 -24.66
CA GLY A 27 34.96 -9.59 -24.83
C GLY A 27 35.51 -10.29 -23.59
N SER A 28 34.91 -11.41 -23.21
CA SER A 28 35.67 -12.56 -22.68
C SER A 28 35.06 -13.86 -23.17
N VAL A 29 35.90 -14.70 -23.81
CA VAL A 29 35.54 -16.03 -24.31
C VAL A 29 35.54 -16.97 -23.11
N GLY A 30 34.35 -17.32 -22.64
CA GLY A 30 34.12 -18.42 -21.71
C GLY A 30 32.85 -19.16 -22.16
N THR A 31 32.88 -20.49 -22.15
CA THR A 31 31.69 -21.32 -22.42
C THR A 31 30.52 -20.83 -21.55
N PRO A 32 29.34 -20.52 -22.13
CA PRO A 32 28.24 -19.96 -21.35
C PRO A 32 27.78 -20.99 -20.33
N ILE A 33 27.89 -20.65 -19.04
CA ILE A 33 27.27 -21.44 -17.95
C ILE A 33 25.74 -21.35 -18.02
N VAL A 34 25.22 -20.41 -18.81
CA VAL A 34 23.80 -20.17 -19.04
C VAL A 34 23.60 -20.08 -20.55
N ASN A 35 22.68 -20.88 -21.11
CA ASN A 35 22.31 -20.74 -22.53
C ASN A 35 21.96 -19.29 -22.83
N THR A 36 22.36 -18.81 -24.01
CA THR A 36 21.95 -17.48 -24.49
C THR A 36 20.43 -17.39 -24.39
N PRO A 37 19.86 -16.39 -23.70
CA PRO A 37 18.42 -16.28 -23.58
C PRO A 37 17.81 -16.13 -24.98
N GLU A 38 17.13 -17.17 -25.44
CA GLU A 38 16.35 -17.11 -26.67
C GLU A 38 15.02 -16.46 -26.37
N PHE A 39 14.66 -15.47 -27.17
CA PHE A 39 13.29 -14.95 -27.17
C PHE A 39 12.37 -16.08 -27.65
N GLN A 40 11.56 -16.61 -26.75
CA GLN A 40 10.48 -17.51 -27.11
C GLN A 40 9.19 -16.70 -27.23
N ASP A 41 8.66 -16.62 -28.45
CA ASP A 41 7.32 -16.10 -28.71
C ASP A 41 6.30 -17.11 -28.15
N THR A 42 6.01 -17.00 -26.86
CA THR A 42 5.10 -17.88 -26.14
C THR A 42 3.80 -17.14 -25.92
N ASP A 43 2.68 -17.80 -26.19
CA ASP A 43 1.36 -17.26 -25.91
C ASP A 43 1.25 -16.92 -24.41
N LEU A 44 1.16 -15.62 -24.10
CA LEU A 44 0.97 -15.10 -22.74
C LEU A 44 -0.20 -15.77 -22.02
N GLY A 45 -1.24 -16.18 -22.76
CA GLY A 45 -2.41 -16.88 -22.21
C GLY A 45 -2.09 -18.25 -21.57
N THR A 46 -0.94 -18.83 -21.88
CA THR A 46 -0.47 -20.11 -21.31
C THR A 46 0.56 -19.92 -20.19
N LEU A 47 1.03 -18.68 -19.97
CA LEU A 47 2.08 -18.36 -19.01
C LEU A 47 1.51 -17.92 -17.67
N THR A 48 2.26 -18.22 -16.60
CA THR A 48 1.99 -17.69 -15.27
C THR A 48 3.20 -16.91 -14.74
N THR A 49 2.91 -15.89 -13.94
CA THR A 49 3.87 -15.04 -13.28
C THR A 49 3.87 -15.32 -11.78
N ARG A 50 5.06 -15.46 -11.21
CA ARG A 50 5.26 -15.50 -9.77
C ARG A 50 5.23 -14.07 -9.22
N VAL A 51 4.27 -13.79 -8.33
CA VAL A 51 4.15 -12.51 -7.64
C VAL A 51 4.49 -12.71 -6.17
N SER A 52 5.27 -11.81 -5.59
CA SER A 52 5.66 -11.87 -4.17
C SER A 52 5.54 -10.52 -3.51
N GLY A 53 5.46 -10.49 -2.18
CA GLY A 53 5.24 -9.24 -1.49
C GLY A 53 5.21 -9.35 0.01
N PHE A 54 4.80 -8.25 0.64
CA PHE A 54 4.59 -8.19 2.09
C PHE A 54 3.14 -7.80 2.39
N ALA A 55 2.54 -8.47 3.37
CA ALA A 55 1.25 -8.12 3.93
C ALA A 55 1.47 -7.33 5.24
N TRP A 56 0.93 -6.12 5.31
CA TRP A 56 1.14 -5.23 6.44
C TRP A 56 0.00 -4.23 6.63
N ASP A 57 -0.07 -3.69 7.84
CA ASP A 57 -1.09 -2.75 8.30
C ASP A 57 -0.49 -1.33 8.36
N PRO A 58 -0.85 -0.42 7.42
CA PRO A 58 -0.32 0.93 7.39
C PRO A 58 -0.71 1.78 8.60
N GLU A 59 -1.85 1.49 9.23
CA GLU A 59 -2.31 2.21 10.41
C GLU A 59 -1.52 1.80 11.65
N ALA A 60 -1.20 0.51 11.80
CA ALA A 60 -0.33 -0.01 12.84
C ALA A 60 1.11 0.50 12.71
N PHE A 61 1.62 0.58 11.48
CA PHE A 61 2.92 1.17 11.18
C PHE A 61 2.96 2.64 11.59
N PHE A 62 1.99 3.43 11.13
CA PHE A 62 1.90 4.84 11.44
C PHE A 62 1.72 5.08 12.94
N PHE A 63 0.85 4.31 13.61
CA PHE A 63 0.67 4.37 15.06
C PHE A 63 2.01 4.14 15.78
N SER A 64 2.77 3.13 15.36
CA SER A 64 4.10 2.84 15.92
C SER A 64 5.07 3.99 15.69
N TRP A 65 5.08 4.59 14.50
CA TRP A 65 5.97 5.70 14.16
C TRP A 65 5.62 7.00 14.88
N ILE A 66 4.35 7.40 14.88
CA ILE A 66 3.90 8.65 15.48
C ILE A 66 4.04 8.62 17.02
N THR A 67 3.77 7.47 17.65
CA THR A 67 4.00 7.28 19.09
C THR A 67 5.47 7.14 19.46
N ASN A 68 6.35 6.86 18.48
CA ASN A 68 7.81 6.96 18.63
C ASN A 68 8.36 8.38 18.44
N GLY A 69 7.51 9.40 18.42
CA GLY A 69 7.90 10.79 18.19
C GLY A 69 7.77 11.27 16.75
N GLY A 70 7.28 10.44 15.82
CA GLY A 70 6.94 10.84 14.46
C GLY A 70 8.13 11.49 13.72
N PRO A 71 8.04 12.76 13.29
CA PRO A 71 9.17 13.46 12.67
C PRO A 71 10.44 13.53 13.52
N ALA A 72 10.32 13.45 14.85
CA ALA A 72 11.45 13.41 15.79
C ALA A 72 11.89 11.98 16.14
N SER A 73 11.23 10.95 15.59
CA SER A 73 11.61 9.55 15.78
C SER A 73 13.02 9.31 15.24
N PRO A 74 13.91 8.63 15.99
CA PRO A 74 15.21 8.22 15.47
C PRO A 74 15.10 7.12 14.40
N ILE A 75 13.92 6.50 14.27
CA ILE A 75 13.65 5.47 13.26
C ILE A 75 12.86 6.12 12.12
N THR A 76 13.47 6.10 10.92
CA THR A 76 12.86 6.59 9.69
C THR A 76 11.64 5.73 9.30
N PRO A 77 10.52 6.33 8.85
CA PRO A 77 9.32 5.59 8.46
C PRO A 77 9.52 4.93 7.08
N ILE A 78 10.25 3.82 7.03
CA ILE A 78 10.52 3.07 5.78
C ILE A 78 10.02 1.63 5.90
N ILE A 79 9.38 1.12 4.85
CA ILE A 79 9.08 -0.29 4.70
C ILE A 79 10.37 -1.05 4.40
N SER A 80 10.80 -1.87 5.35
CA SER A 80 11.99 -2.71 5.24
C SER A 80 11.93 -3.83 6.27
N GLU A 81 12.40 -5.02 5.88
CA GLU A 81 12.45 -6.20 6.75
C GLU A 81 13.37 -6.05 7.98
N ILE A 82 14.24 -5.04 8.00
CA ILE A 82 15.06 -4.70 9.17
C ILE A 82 14.49 -3.56 10.01
N ASN A 83 13.42 -2.90 9.54
CA ASN A 83 12.80 -1.80 10.27
C ASN A 83 11.84 -2.35 11.34
N PRO A 84 12.11 -2.11 12.64
CA PRO A 84 11.30 -2.69 13.71
C PRO A 84 9.87 -2.16 13.73
N LEU A 85 9.62 -0.93 13.27
CA LEU A 85 8.26 -0.38 13.17
C LEU A 85 7.46 -1.09 12.06
N PHE A 86 8.12 -1.42 10.94
CA PHE A 86 7.52 -2.24 9.89
C PHE A 86 7.24 -3.66 10.38
N LEU A 87 8.21 -4.30 11.04
CA LEU A 87 8.04 -5.65 11.60
C LEU A 87 6.91 -5.73 12.63
N ARG A 88 6.60 -4.65 13.38
CA ARG A 88 5.42 -4.59 14.27
C ARG A 88 4.08 -4.53 13.53
N SER A 89 4.12 -4.09 12.27
CA SER A 89 2.94 -3.83 11.44
C SER A 89 2.63 -4.94 10.45
N VAL A 90 3.48 -5.97 10.32
CA VAL A 90 3.22 -7.08 9.39
C VAL A 90 1.96 -7.84 9.80
N THR A 91 1.13 -8.23 8.84
CA THR A 91 -0.07 -9.02 9.12
C THR A 91 0.22 -10.49 8.85
N GLN A 92 0.41 -11.24 9.93
CA GLN A 92 0.71 -12.66 9.91
C GLN A 92 -0.54 -13.45 9.50
N ASN A 93 -0.37 -14.46 8.64
CA ASN A 93 -1.46 -15.31 8.14
C ASN A 93 -2.58 -14.58 7.36
N ALA A 94 -2.35 -13.33 6.95
CA ALA A 94 -3.27 -12.61 6.07
C ALA A 94 -3.43 -13.39 4.76
N GLN A 95 -4.66 -13.44 4.24
CA GLN A 95 -4.96 -14.18 3.01
C GLN A 95 -4.83 -13.26 1.81
N VAL A 96 -3.80 -13.48 0.99
CA VAL A 96 -3.48 -12.62 -0.16
C VAL A 96 -3.83 -13.33 -1.46
N THR A 97 -4.53 -12.66 -2.36
CA THR A 97 -4.83 -13.12 -3.72
C THR A 97 -4.68 -11.97 -4.71
N MET A 98 -4.97 -12.20 -5.99
CA MET A 98 -4.95 -11.22 -7.05
C MET A 98 -6.37 -10.92 -7.51
N LEU A 99 -6.82 -9.68 -7.44
CA LEU A 99 -8.05 -9.25 -8.08
C LEU A 99 -7.83 -9.15 -9.59
N ASP A 100 -8.70 -9.80 -10.35
CA ASP A 100 -8.87 -9.53 -11.77
C ASP A 100 -9.94 -8.44 -11.97
N PRO A 101 -9.58 -7.22 -12.41
CA PRO A 101 -10.56 -6.16 -12.64
C PRO A 101 -11.52 -6.44 -13.81
N VAL A 102 -11.17 -7.34 -14.76
CA VAL A 102 -12.06 -7.73 -15.86
C VAL A 102 -13.20 -8.61 -15.34
N LEU A 103 -12.85 -9.56 -14.47
CA LEU A 103 -13.79 -10.54 -13.95
C LEU A 103 -14.46 -10.09 -12.65
N GLY A 104 -13.95 -9.03 -12.02
CA GLY A 104 -14.42 -8.52 -10.73
C GLY A 104 -14.26 -9.51 -9.58
N LYS A 105 -13.31 -10.46 -9.68
CA LYS A 105 -13.13 -11.56 -8.72
C LYS A 105 -11.66 -11.99 -8.62
N PRO A 106 -11.29 -12.77 -7.59
CA PRO A 106 -9.94 -13.33 -7.48
C PRO A 106 -9.55 -14.15 -8.71
N ALA A 107 -8.35 -13.89 -9.24
CA ALA A 107 -7.74 -14.61 -10.36
C ALA A 107 -7.11 -15.94 -9.94
N VAL A 108 -6.72 -16.05 -8.67
CA VAL A 108 -6.01 -17.21 -8.10
C VAL A 108 -6.52 -17.52 -6.69
N PRO A 109 -6.31 -18.74 -6.16
CA PRO A 109 -6.58 -19.03 -4.76
C PRO A 109 -5.74 -18.14 -3.82
N PRO A 110 -6.26 -17.77 -2.63
CA PRO A 110 -5.48 -17.04 -1.64
C PRO A 110 -4.30 -17.83 -1.11
N VAL A 111 -3.22 -17.13 -0.80
CA VAL A 111 -2.02 -17.64 -0.11
C VAL A 111 -1.88 -16.93 1.24
N ALA A 112 -1.49 -17.68 2.27
CA ALA A 112 -1.26 -17.10 3.59
C ALA A 112 0.10 -16.38 3.63
N ALA A 113 0.10 -15.16 4.18
CA ALA A 113 1.34 -14.46 4.53
C ALA A 113 2.06 -15.15 5.71
N ALA A 114 3.37 -15.28 5.60
CA ALA A 114 4.22 -15.83 6.65
C ALA A 114 4.29 -14.92 7.89
N ALA A 115 4.97 -15.38 8.95
CA ALA A 115 5.09 -14.64 10.21
C ALA A 115 5.81 -13.28 10.07
N ASN A 116 6.64 -13.10 9.04
CA ASN A 116 7.28 -11.83 8.69
C ASN A 116 6.45 -11.00 7.68
N GLY A 117 5.20 -11.41 7.41
CA GLY A 117 4.32 -10.79 6.42
C GLY A 117 4.60 -11.18 4.97
N PHE A 118 5.67 -11.95 4.68
CA PHE A 118 6.01 -12.29 3.30
C PHE A 118 5.03 -13.29 2.68
N TRP A 119 4.66 -13.09 1.42
CA TRP A 119 3.78 -13.99 0.68
C TRP A 119 4.26 -14.17 -0.75
N VAL A 120 3.88 -15.30 -1.35
CA VAL A 120 4.20 -15.64 -2.74
C VAL A 120 3.02 -16.33 -3.40
N SER A 121 2.55 -15.78 -4.51
CA SER A 121 1.57 -16.41 -5.40
C SER A 121 2.29 -16.93 -6.66
N PRO A 122 2.41 -18.26 -6.84
CA PRO A 122 3.24 -18.81 -7.91
C PRO A 122 2.60 -18.82 -9.30
N THR A 123 1.26 -18.74 -9.40
CA THR A 123 0.53 -19.07 -10.62
C THR A 123 -0.42 -17.97 -11.07
N VAL A 124 -0.01 -16.69 -10.99
CA VAL A 124 -0.85 -15.57 -11.47
C VAL A 124 -0.88 -15.59 -13.00
N PRO A 125 -2.05 -15.60 -13.66
CA PRO A 125 -2.11 -15.58 -15.12
C PRO A 125 -1.36 -14.39 -15.73
N SER A 126 -0.69 -14.62 -16.85
CA SER A 126 0.03 -13.58 -17.58
C SER A 126 -0.87 -12.93 -18.64
N ARG A 127 -0.93 -11.60 -18.68
CA ARG A 127 -1.62 -10.87 -19.76
C ARG A 127 -1.09 -9.46 -19.91
N ALA A 128 -1.21 -8.89 -21.11
CA ALA A 128 -0.75 -7.54 -21.41
C ALA A 128 -1.58 -6.44 -20.72
N SER A 129 -2.91 -6.58 -20.70
CA SER A 129 -3.81 -5.65 -20.02
C SER A 129 -5.21 -6.26 -19.84
N PRO A 130 -6.05 -5.72 -18.94
CA PRO A 130 -5.68 -4.79 -17.85
C PRO A 130 -4.87 -5.51 -16.73
N PRO A 131 -4.12 -4.78 -15.89
CA PRO A 131 -3.27 -5.40 -14.87
C PRO A 131 -4.09 -6.12 -13.79
N PHE A 132 -3.42 -6.95 -12.99
CA PHE A 132 -3.98 -7.48 -11.74
C PHE A 132 -3.64 -6.55 -10.57
N PHE A 133 -4.35 -6.70 -9.46
CA PHE A 133 -4.09 -5.97 -8.21
C PHE A 133 -3.99 -6.91 -7.03
N SER A 134 -3.13 -6.62 -6.07
CA SER A 134 -3.09 -7.39 -4.81
C SER A 134 -4.39 -7.18 -4.03
N LEU A 135 -5.05 -8.26 -3.64
CA LEU A 135 -6.24 -8.27 -2.79
C LEU A 135 -5.89 -9.01 -1.50
N ASN A 136 -5.90 -8.27 -0.38
CA ASN A 136 -5.98 -8.88 0.94
C ASN A 136 -7.43 -9.29 1.17
N ALA A 137 -7.72 -10.58 1.14
CA ALA A 137 -9.07 -11.12 1.35
C ALA A 137 -9.53 -11.03 2.83
N GLY A 138 -8.67 -10.52 3.71
CA GLY A 138 -8.90 -10.39 5.14
C GLY A 138 -8.21 -11.49 5.95
N GLY A 139 -8.57 -11.56 7.23
CA GLY A 139 -7.93 -12.43 8.20
C GLY A 139 -6.55 -11.92 8.64
N GLY A 140 -5.79 -12.81 9.27
CA GLY A 140 -4.50 -12.50 9.85
C GLY A 140 -4.55 -11.65 11.12
N SER A 141 -3.38 -11.43 11.72
CA SER A 141 -3.23 -10.67 12.96
C SER A 141 -1.89 -9.92 12.97
N LEU A 142 -1.81 -8.86 13.78
CA LEU A 142 -0.51 -8.26 14.11
C LEU A 142 0.33 -9.25 14.92
N PRO A 143 1.67 -9.09 14.94
CA PRO A 143 2.54 -9.88 15.79
C PRO A 143 2.22 -9.60 17.25
N THR A 144 2.16 -10.65 18.07
CA THR A 144 1.91 -10.55 19.51
C THR A 144 3.18 -10.25 20.31
N THR A 145 4.34 -10.52 19.73
CA THR A 145 5.65 -10.24 20.32
C THR A 145 6.28 -9.01 19.67
N GLN A 146 6.95 -8.18 20.47
CA GLN A 146 7.68 -7.04 19.92
C GLN A 146 8.92 -7.54 19.15
N PRO A 147 9.12 -7.12 17.90
CA PRO A 147 10.33 -7.42 17.15
C PRO A 147 11.58 -6.89 17.86
N PRO A 148 12.74 -7.58 17.73
CA PRO A 148 14.02 -7.05 18.19
C PRO A 148 14.29 -5.65 17.63
N GLY A 149 14.89 -4.77 18.44
CA GLY A 149 15.16 -3.38 18.04
C GLY A 149 13.96 -2.43 18.15
N THR A 150 12.78 -2.93 18.54
CA THR A 150 11.64 -2.09 18.89
C THR A 150 11.95 -1.26 20.14
N PRO A 151 11.70 0.07 20.14
CA PRO A 151 11.83 0.87 21.35
C PRO A 151 10.90 0.36 22.46
N ALA A 152 11.46 0.07 23.63
CA ALA A 152 10.74 -0.55 24.75
C ALA A 152 9.57 0.29 25.28
N THR A 153 9.55 1.58 24.98
CA THR A 153 8.53 2.54 25.43
C THR A 153 7.32 2.62 24.50
N LEU A 154 7.28 1.88 23.39
CA LEU A 154 6.15 1.98 22.46
C LEU A 154 4.88 1.37 23.06
N PRO A 155 3.75 2.10 23.01
CA PRO A 155 2.48 1.55 23.45
C PRO A 155 2.08 0.34 22.60
N PRO A 156 1.28 -0.58 23.16
CA PRO A 156 0.62 -1.62 22.37
C PRO A 156 -0.21 -1.00 21.25
N ILE A 157 -0.20 -1.62 20.07
CA ILE A 157 -1.07 -1.21 18.97
C ILE A 157 -2.49 -1.67 19.31
N PRO A 158 -3.50 -0.78 19.27
CA PRO A 158 -4.90 -1.17 19.49
C PRO A 158 -5.31 -2.30 18.54
N PRO A 159 -5.80 -3.44 19.07
CA PRO A 159 -6.08 -4.63 18.27
C PRO A 159 -7.29 -4.40 17.36
N VAL A 160 -7.19 -4.83 16.11
CA VAL A 160 -8.32 -4.85 15.18
C VAL A 160 -9.29 -5.96 15.58
N GLY A 161 -10.59 -5.72 15.43
CA GLY A 161 -11.57 -6.80 15.50
C GLY A 161 -11.47 -7.67 14.25
N ARG A 162 -11.34 -7.02 13.09
CA ARG A 162 -11.22 -7.68 11.79
C ARG A 162 -10.48 -6.81 10.78
N TYR A 163 -9.63 -7.43 9.96
CA TYR A 163 -9.15 -6.83 8.72
C TYR A 163 -10.17 -7.01 7.60
N LEU A 164 -10.52 -5.92 6.93
CA LEU A 164 -11.50 -5.90 5.84
C LEU A 164 -10.85 -6.28 4.50
N PRO A 165 -11.61 -6.91 3.57
CA PRO A 165 -11.14 -7.13 2.21
C PRO A 165 -10.63 -5.83 1.58
N THR A 166 -9.37 -5.81 1.18
CA THR A 166 -8.68 -4.59 0.73
C THR A 166 -7.88 -4.84 -0.54
N VAL A 167 -8.19 -4.12 -1.62
CA VAL A 167 -7.39 -4.09 -2.85
C VAL A 167 -6.37 -2.97 -2.76
N THR A 168 -5.12 -3.29 -3.05
CA THR A 168 -4.06 -2.28 -3.16
C THR A 168 -3.98 -1.80 -4.61
N LEU A 169 -4.17 -0.50 -4.86
CA LEU A 169 -4.08 0.15 -6.18
C LEU A 169 -2.63 0.31 -6.64
N ARG A 170 -1.93 -0.83 -6.72
CA ARG A 170 -0.62 -0.94 -7.34
C ARG A 170 -0.72 -2.01 -8.43
N PRO A 171 -0.68 -1.62 -9.72
CA PRO A 171 -0.86 -2.58 -10.81
C PRO A 171 0.27 -3.61 -10.82
N ILE A 172 -0.08 -4.84 -11.16
CA ILE A 172 0.84 -5.95 -11.36
C ILE A 172 0.90 -6.22 -12.86
N ALA A 173 2.03 -5.87 -13.46
CA ALA A 173 2.33 -6.25 -14.84
C ALA A 173 2.83 -7.70 -14.87
N THR A 174 2.05 -8.60 -15.46
CA THR A 174 2.37 -10.03 -15.56
C THR A 174 2.86 -10.44 -16.96
N ALA A 175 2.98 -9.49 -17.89
CA ALA A 175 3.50 -9.75 -19.24
C ALA A 175 5.02 -9.57 -19.37
N HIS A 176 5.73 -9.32 -18.27
CA HIS A 176 7.17 -9.07 -18.26
C HIS A 176 7.88 -10.00 -17.27
N SER A 177 9.11 -10.39 -17.59
CA SER A 177 9.91 -11.39 -16.88
C SER A 177 10.49 -10.93 -15.53
N MET A 178 9.88 -9.94 -14.86
CA MET A 178 10.41 -9.37 -13.63
C MET A 178 9.69 -9.89 -12.39
N CYS A 179 10.44 -10.20 -11.33
CA CYS A 179 9.87 -10.46 -10.02
C CYS A 179 9.21 -9.18 -9.50
N VAL A 180 7.88 -9.21 -9.39
CA VAL A 180 7.12 -8.06 -8.92
C VAL A 180 7.02 -8.12 -7.40
N LEU A 181 7.61 -7.14 -6.70
CA LEU A 181 7.39 -6.93 -5.27
C LEU A 181 6.12 -6.09 -5.07
N GLN A 182 5.16 -6.65 -4.32
CA GLN A 182 3.87 -6.03 -4.09
C GLN A 182 3.57 -5.81 -2.61
N GLU A 183 2.77 -4.80 -2.33
CA GLU A 183 2.20 -4.56 -1.02
C GLU A 183 0.79 -5.14 -0.98
N SER A 184 0.50 -5.93 0.05
CA SER A 184 -0.85 -6.39 0.36
C SER A 184 -1.32 -5.68 1.63
N LEU A 185 -2.02 -4.57 1.45
CA LEU A 185 -2.41 -3.72 2.56
C LEU A 185 -3.59 -4.31 3.34
N ALA A 186 -3.51 -4.23 4.66
CA ALA A 186 -4.56 -4.67 5.57
C ALA A 186 -5.13 -3.47 6.32
N ILE A 187 -6.43 -3.21 6.17
CA ILE A 187 -7.12 -2.12 6.87
C ILE A 187 -8.05 -2.71 7.92
N GLY A 188 -7.92 -2.22 9.15
CA GLY A 188 -8.73 -2.66 10.28
C GLY A 188 -10.09 -1.96 10.35
N ASP A 189 -10.98 -2.55 11.14
CA ASP A 189 -12.30 -2.01 11.48
C ASP A 189 -12.28 -0.99 12.63
N ASN A 190 -11.11 -0.62 13.17
CA ASN A 190 -10.95 0.24 14.34
C ASN A 190 -9.99 1.44 14.11
N GLY A 191 -9.68 1.74 12.85
CA GLY A 191 -8.73 2.78 12.44
C GLY A 191 -9.37 3.95 11.70
N ILE A 192 -8.86 4.25 10.51
CA ILE A 192 -9.31 5.28 9.57
C ILE A 192 -10.79 5.09 9.23
N LEU A 193 -11.21 3.86 8.92
CA LEU A 193 -12.60 3.57 8.56
C LEU A 193 -13.54 3.79 9.74
N ASP A 194 -13.16 3.35 10.95
CA ASP A 194 -13.96 3.61 12.15
C ASP A 194 -14.12 5.11 12.43
N ALA A 195 -13.08 5.92 12.20
CA ALA A 195 -13.15 7.37 12.34
C ALA A 195 -14.18 7.99 11.38
N VAL A 196 -14.23 7.52 10.12
CA VAL A 196 -15.23 7.96 9.14
C VAL A 196 -16.63 7.48 9.51
N ALA A 197 -16.78 6.22 9.97
CA ALA A 197 -18.06 5.68 10.40
C ALA A 197 -18.65 6.44 11.60
N ARG A 198 -17.82 6.78 12.59
CA ARG A 198 -18.18 7.61 13.74
C ARG A 198 -18.62 9.02 13.31
N TYR A 199 -17.87 9.62 12.38
CA TYR A 199 -18.25 10.92 11.84
C TYR A 199 -19.60 10.88 11.11
N LEU A 200 -19.80 9.92 10.21
CA LEU A 200 -21.07 9.73 9.49
C LEU A 200 -22.24 9.55 10.48
N THR A 201 -22.04 8.71 11.50
CA THR A 201 -23.03 8.51 12.57
C THR A 201 -23.35 9.79 13.31
N ALA A 202 -22.33 10.57 13.69
CA ALA A 202 -22.52 11.85 14.36
C ALA A 202 -23.23 12.89 13.48
N THR A 203 -23.06 12.82 12.16
CA THR A 203 -23.74 13.68 11.18
C THR A 203 -25.12 13.15 10.72
N GLY A 204 -25.62 12.08 11.36
CA GLY A 204 -26.99 11.60 11.17
C GLY A 204 -27.14 10.38 10.26
N THR A 205 -26.05 9.74 9.83
CA THR A 205 -26.08 8.48 9.05
C THR A 205 -25.47 7.35 9.87
N PRO A 206 -26.27 6.53 10.59
CA PRO A 206 -25.76 5.41 11.39
C PRO A 206 -24.90 4.47 10.53
N THR A 207 -23.60 4.44 10.81
CA THR A 207 -22.61 3.73 10.00
C THR A 207 -21.61 3.04 10.92
N THR A 208 -21.23 1.81 10.57
CA THR A 208 -20.10 1.08 11.18
C THR A 208 -19.00 0.83 10.15
N ALA A 209 -17.78 0.51 10.57
CA ALA A 209 -16.70 0.18 9.64
C ALA A 209 -17.03 -1.02 8.73
N LEU A 210 -17.87 -1.96 9.20
CA LEU A 210 -18.32 -3.13 8.43
C LEU A 210 -19.25 -2.74 7.28
N ASP A 211 -19.97 -1.62 7.40
CA ASP A 211 -20.90 -1.16 6.37
C ASP A 211 -20.18 -0.76 5.09
N PHE A 212 -18.91 -0.35 5.16
CA PHE A 212 -18.11 0.01 3.99
C PHE A 212 -17.81 -1.15 3.03
N VAL A 213 -17.98 -2.39 3.50
CA VAL A 213 -17.88 -3.60 2.66
C VAL A 213 -19.26 -4.24 2.42
N ASP A 214 -20.34 -3.54 2.73
CA ASP A 214 -21.71 -3.92 2.38
C ASP A 214 -22.13 -3.20 1.09
N PRO A 215 -22.25 -3.91 -0.06
CA PRO A 215 -22.66 -3.32 -1.32
C PRO A 215 -24.05 -2.67 -1.30
N THR A 216 -24.90 -3.01 -0.32
CA THR A 216 -26.24 -2.41 -0.17
C THR A 216 -26.17 -1.03 0.49
N LYS A 217 -25.06 -0.69 1.15
CA LYS A 217 -24.85 0.60 1.83
C LYS A 217 -23.88 1.50 1.07
N PHE A 218 -22.83 0.93 0.48
CA PHE A 218 -21.84 1.68 -0.30
C PHE A 218 -21.53 0.97 -1.63
N HIS A 219 -21.58 1.73 -2.73
CA HIS A 219 -21.10 1.26 -4.03
C HIS A 219 -19.60 1.00 -3.99
N GLY A 220 -18.84 1.82 -3.27
CA GLY A 220 -17.42 1.61 -3.00
C GLY A 220 -16.82 2.62 -2.03
N VAL A 221 -15.66 2.24 -1.50
CA VAL A 221 -14.89 3.03 -0.53
C VAL A 221 -13.41 2.99 -0.91
N ASN A 222 -12.82 4.17 -1.05
CA ASN A 222 -11.43 4.35 -1.40
C ASN A 222 -10.69 5.05 -0.25
N VAL A 223 -9.55 4.52 0.15
CA VAL A 223 -8.65 5.09 1.15
C VAL A 223 -7.36 5.47 0.45
N PHE A 224 -6.99 6.73 0.54
CA PHE A 224 -5.75 7.26 0.01
C PHE A 224 -4.85 7.68 1.16
N TRP A 225 -3.58 7.29 1.07
CA TRP A 225 -2.54 7.81 1.94
C TRP A 225 -1.43 8.39 1.08
N LEU A 226 -1.35 9.72 1.08
CA LEU A 226 -0.35 10.50 0.37
C LEU A 226 0.92 10.58 1.21
N PHE A 227 2.03 10.16 0.64
CA PHE A 227 3.36 10.21 1.22
C PHE A 227 4.20 11.25 0.50
N GLN A 228 5.10 11.91 1.24
CA GLN A 228 5.98 12.98 0.71
C GLN A 228 6.84 12.49 -0.46
N PRO A 229 7.40 13.36 -1.30
CA PRO A 229 8.40 12.96 -2.27
C PRO A 229 9.58 12.21 -1.66
N GLY A 230 9.99 11.12 -2.29
CA GLY A 230 11.12 10.32 -1.83
C GLY A 230 11.16 8.92 -2.41
N PHE A 231 11.95 8.06 -1.76
CA PHE A 231 12.05 6.65 -2.11
C PHE A 231 10.68 5.94 -1.98
N PRO A 232 10.27 5.04 -2.89
CA PRO A 232 8.93 4.44 -2.89
C PRO A 232 8.52 3.67 -1.62
N MET A 233 9.48 3.29 -0.76
CA MET A 233 9.21 2.66 0.53
C MET A 233 9.19 3.63 1.72
N LEU A 234 9.46 4.92 1.49
CA LEU A 234 9.32 5.97 2.50
C LEU A 234 7.83 6.24 2.73
N ARG A 235 7.39 6.11 3.97
CA ARG A 235 6.00 6.28 4.41
C ARG A 235 5.85 7.52 5.31
N ALA A 236 6.59 8.58 4.99
CA ALA A 236 6.44 9.88 5.62
C ALA A 236 5.13 10.55 5.13
N PRO A 237 4.18 10.91 6.01
CA PRO A 237 2.91 11.51 5.61
C PRO A 237 3.07 12.83 4.85
N ALA A 238 2.21 13.10 3.88
CA ALA A 238 2.17 14.35 3.13
C ALA A 238 1.14 15.34 3.70
N PRO A 239 1.51 16.20 4.68
CA PRO A 239 0.55 17.11 5.32
C PRO A 239 0.02 18.17 4.35
N GLY A 240 -1.19 18.67 4.57
CA GLY A 240 -1.77 19.76 3.77
C GLY A 240 -2.11 19.35 2.34
N THR A 241 -2.33 18.05 2.10
CA THR A 241 -2.73 17.50 0.79
C THR A 241 -4.14 16.93 0.87
N THR A 242 -4.81 16.83 -0.26
CA THR A 242 -6.12 16.18 -0.38
C THR A 242 -6.29 15.55 -1.76
N ILE A 243 -7.48 15.01 -2.01
CA ILE A 243 -7.89 14.49 -3.30
C ILE A 243 -9.23 15.11 -3.70
N GLU A 244 -9.31 15.56 -4.94
CA GLU A 244 -10.58 15.80 -5.63
C GLU A 244 -11.06 14.52 -6.28
N ALA A 245 -12.35 14.21 -6.10
CA ALA A 245 -12.99 13.06 -6.72
C ALA A 245 -14.14 13.54 -7.62
N THR A 246 -14.26 12.96 -8.82
CA THR A 246 -15.38 13.28 -9.73
C THR A 246 -16.74 12.83 -9.20
N SER A 247 -16.76 11.94 -8.20
CA SER A 247 -17.95 11.44 -7.53
C SER A 247 -17.59 10.96 -6.12
N GLY A 248 -18.57 11.02 -5.21
CA GLY A 248 -18.44 10.53 -3.84
C GLY A 248 -18.20 11.65 -2.83
N GLN A 249 -18.25 11.30 -1.56
CA GLN A 249 -18.00 12.19 -0.44
C GLN A 249 -16.54 12.04 0.00
N VAL A 250 -15.82 13.15 0.07
CA VAL A 250 -14.40 13.20 0.45
C VAL A 250 -14.28 13.56 1.93
N PHE A 251 -13.55 12.74 2.68
CA PHE A 251 -13.25 12.94 4.10
C PHE A 251 -11.74 13.07 4.29
N ASN A 252 -11.29 14.24 4.75
CA ASN A 252 -9.92 14.43 5.19
C ASN A 252 -9.77 13.87 6.62
N VAL A 253 -8.81 12.97 6.82
CA VAL A 253 -8.58 12.29 8.09
C VAL A 253 -7.26 12.79 8.70
N ALA A 254 -7.28 13.03 10.00
CA ALA A 254 -6.10 13.30 10.83
C ALA A 254 -5.95 12.25 11.91
N TRP A 255 -4.95 12.47 12.75
CA TRP A 255 -4.66 11.66 13.91
C TRP A 255 -4.41 12.54 15.12
N GLN A 256 -4.83 12.03 16.28
CA GLN A 256 -4.46 12.53 17.59
C GLN A 256 -4.16 11.32 18.48
N PRO A 257 -3.38 11.49 19.57
CA PRO A 257 -3.20 10.42 20.54
C PRO A 257 -4.56 9.87 21.01
N PRO A 258 -4.73 8.54 21.11
CA PRO A 258 -5.96 7.96 21.64
C PRO A 258 -6.29 8.54 23.02
N GLY A 259 -7.53 8.97 23.22
CA GLY A 259 -7.97 9.61 24.47
C GLY A 259 -7.65 11.11 24.58
N SER A 260 -7.26 11.75 23.47
CA SER A 260 -7.06 13.20 23.42
C SER A 260 -8.34 13.94 23.80
N THR A 261 -8.25 14.81 24.81
CA THR A 261 -9.38 15.64 25.29
C THR A 261 -9.78 16.75 24.33
N SER A 262 -8.95 17.02 23.31
CA SER A 262 -9.23 18.01 22.27
C SER A 262 -10.24 17.52 21.22
N ILE A 263 -10.52 16.22 21.18
CA ILE A 263 -11.47 15.62 20.24
C ILE A 263 -12.79 15.33 20.97
N PRO A 264 -13.94 15.73 20.40
CA PRO A 264 -15.23 15.39 21.00
C PRO A 264 -15.38 13.88 21.24
N PRO A 265 -15.96 13.46 22.38
CA PRO A 265 -16.13 12.06 22.71
C PRO A 265 -16.86 11.29 21.60
N GLY A 266 -16.38 10.10 21.29
CA GLY A 266 -17.00 9.21 20.32
C GLY A 266 -16.60 9.43 18.86
N LEU A 267 -15.92 10.54 18.51
CA LEU A 267 -15.47 10.81 17.13
C LEU A 267 -14.11 10.18 16.77
N GLN A 268 -13.27 9.94 17.76
CA GLN A 268 -11.95 9.33 17.57
C GLN A 268 -12.05 7.81 17.50
N SER A 269 -11.35 7.18 16.56
CA SER A 269 -11.19 5.73 16.54
C SER A 269 -10.20 5.23 17.60
N PRO A 270 -10.24 3.95 18.01
CA PRO A 270 -9.28 3.37 18.95
C PRO A 270 -7.81 3.58 18.57
N ARG A 271 -7.48 3.64 17.27
CA ARG A 271 -6.12 3.92 16.78
C ARG A 271 -5.76 5.40 16.70
N GLY A 272 -6.67 6.30 17.08
CA GLY A 272 -6.42 7.73 17.19
C GLY A 272 -6.81 8.56 15.96
N PHE A 273 -7.37 7.94 14.91
CA PHE A 273 -7.80 8.65 13.71
C PHE A 273 -9.10 9.41 13.94
N VAL A 274 -9.26 10.55 13.26
CA VAL A 274 -10.44 11.41 13.36
C VAL A 274 -10.66 12.17 12.04
N VAL A 275 -11.91 12.37 11.64
CA VAL A 275 -12.25 13.21 10.48
C VAL A 275 -12.05 14.69 10.80
N GLN A 276 -11.33 15.41 9.96
CA GLN A 276 -11.14 16.86 10.05
C GLN A 276 -12.30 17.58 9.34
N ALA A 277 -13.46 17.63 10.00
CA ALA A 277 -14.65 18.27 9.46
C ALA A 277 -14.38 19.74 9.05
N GLY A 278 -14.79 20.12 7.83
CA GLY A 278 -14.60 21.47 7.30
C GLY A 278 -13.16 21.83 6.88
N SER A 279 -12.18 20.94 7.10
CA SER A 279 -10.81 21.16 6.62
C SER A 279 -10.73 20.88 5.11
N PRO A 280 -10.22 21.81 4.28
CA PRO A 280 -10.05 21.58 2.85
C PRO A 280 -8.93 20.57 2.56
N THR A 281 -8.03 20.30 3.51
CA THR A 281 -6.90 19.37 3.34
C THR A 281 -6.71 18.45 4.54
N SER A 282 -6.07 17.30 4.33
CA SER A 282 -5.65 16.41 5.42
C SER A 282 -4.31 16.84 6.00
N GLY A 283 -4.23 16.93 7.32
CA GLY A 283 -2.97 17.16 8.05
C GLY A 283 -1.95 16.02 7.93
N LEU A 284 -2.35 14.85 7.43
CA LEU A 284 -1.49 13.67 7.26
C LEU A 284 -1.48 13.11 5.83
N GLY A 285 -2.22 13.74 4.91
CA GLY A 285 -2.43 13.18 3.58
C GLY A 285 -3.27 11.89 3.60
N ILE A 286 -4.12 11.69 4.60
CA ILE A 286 -5.07 10.56 4.66
C ILE A 286 -6.44 11.06 4.22
N ILE A 287 -6.99 10.44 3.18
CA ILE A 287 -8.26 10.81 2.58
C ILE A 287 -9.10 9.55 2.39
N VAL A 288 -10.37 9.60 2.78
CA VAL A 288 -11.34 8.55 2.46
C VAL A 288 -12.38 9.13 1.51
N VAL A 289 -12.68 8.42 0.43
CA VAL A 289 -13.77 8.75 -0.49
C VAL A 289 -14.80 7.64 -0.45
N THR A 290 -16.02 7.98 -0.04
CA THR A 290 -17.14 7.03 0.01
C THR A 290 -18.15 7.32 -1.10
N GLN A 291 -18.79 6.27 -1.59
CA GLN A 291 -19.87 6.38 -2.57
C GLN A 291 -21.10 5.66 -2.02
N PRO A 292 -22.01 6.38 -1.34
CA PRO A 292 -23.22 5.78 -0.79
C PRO A 292 -24.06 5.08 -1.86
N ALA A 293 -24.66 3.94 -1.51
CA ALA A 293 -25.49 3.16 -2.43
C ALA A 293 -26.77 3.91 -2.86
N SER A 294 -27.22 4.88 -2.06
CA SER A 294 -28.35 5.78 -2.38
C SER A 294 -28.05 6.78 -3.50
N GLY A 295 -26.76 6.99 -3.84
CA GLY A 295 -26.34 7.88 -4.92
C GLY A 295 -26.19 7.18 -6.27
N PRO A 296 -25.97 7.95 -7.35
CA PRO A 296 -25.69 7.40 -8.67
C PRO A 296 -24.39 6.60 -8.66
N ARG A 297 -24.43 5.40 -9.27
CA ARG A 297 -23.22 4.58 -9.46
C ARG A 297 -22.39 5.17 -10.61
N ALA A 298 -21.26 5.79 -10.28
CA ALA A 298 -20.32 6.27 -11.30
C ALA A 298 -19.49 5.09 -11.85
N PRO A 299 -19.43 4.84 -13.18
CA PRO A 299 -18.71 3.68 -13.74
C PRO A 299 -17.18 3.78 -13.62
N GLY A 300 -16.66 4.92 -13.17
CA GLY A 300 -15.26 5.13 -12.81
C GLY A 300 -15.12 6.47 -12.11
N VAL A 301 -14.35 6.50 -11.02
CA VAL A 301 -14.06 7.75 -10.31
C VAL A 301 -12.64 8.16 -10.65
N ARG A 302 -12.51 9.40 -11.11
CA ARG A 302 -11.21 10.02 -11.31
C ARG A 302 -10.85 10.78 -10.05
N PHE A 303 -9.66 10.50 -9.54
CA PHE A 303 -9.08 11.11 -8.36
C PHE A 303 -7.88 11.95 -8.76
N THR A 304 -7.84 13.21 -8.30
CA THR A 304 -6.74 14.13 -8.56
C THR A 304 -6.15 14.58 -7.23
N VAL A 305 -4.85 14.37 -7.03
CA VAL A 305 -4.15 14.88 -5.85
C VAL A 305 -4.07 16.40 -5.93
N VAL A 306 -4.42 17.06 -4.83
CA VAL A 306 -4.36 18.52 -4.67
C VAL A 306 -3.43 18.89 -3.54
N ASP A 307 -2.47 19.75 -3.84
CA ASP A 307 -1.62 20.44 -2.87
C ASP A 307 -1.63 21.93 -3.21
N ASN A 308 -2.33 22.71 -2.39
CA ASN A 308 -2.43 24.17 -2.57
C ASN A 308 -1.29 24.92 -1.85
N THR A 309 -0.39 24.19 -1.20
CA THR A 309 0.71 24.79 -0.46
C THR A 309 1.80 25.24 -1.43
N THR A 310 2.27 26.47 -1.26
CA THR A 310 3.44 26.98 -2.00
C THR A 310 4.63 27.07 -1.06
N ASP A 311 5.64 26.24 -1.30
CA ASP A 311 6.86 26.18 -0.49
C ASP A 311 8.05 25.74 -1.36
N ALA A 312 8.94 26.69 -1.65
CA ALA A 312 10.10 26.44 -2.49
C ALA A 312 11.12 25.49 -1.83
N ALA A 313 11.28 25.54 -0.49
CA ALA A 313 12.25 24.71 0.22
C ALA A 313 11.88 23.22 0.10
N ASN A 314 10.60 22.93 0.20
CA ASN A 314 10.05 21.57 0.06
C ASN A 314 9.59 21.24 -1.38
N ARG A 315 9.86 22.13 -2.35
CA ARG A 315 9.50 21.97 -3.79
C ARG A 315 8.01 21.69 -4.02
N ARG A 316 7.17 22.39 -3.27
CA ARG A 316 5.71 22.37 -3.40
C ARG A 316 5.23 23.39 -4.45
N PRO A 317 4.07 23.18 -5.09
CA PRO A 317 3.10 22.12 -4.83
C PRO A 317 3.60 20.76 -5.28
N TRP A 318 3.24 19.72 -4.54
CA TRP A 318 3.47 18.34 -4.95
C TRP A 318 2.35 17.86 -5.89
N LYS A 319 2.68 16.89 -6.73
CA LYS A 319 1.78 16.37 -7.76
C LYS A 319 1.78 14.85 -7.78
N PHE A 320 0.70 14.29 -8.30
CA PHE A 320 0.60 12.89 -8.69
C PHE A 320 -0.26 12.80 -9.95
N ASP A 321 -0.02 11.79 -10.78
CA ASP A 321 -0.84 11.59 -11.99
C ASP A 321 -2.28 11.22 -11.60
N PRO A 322 -3.30 11.74 -12.29
CA PRO A 322 -4.70 11.41 -11.96
C PRO A 322 -4.94 9.90 -11.98
N ILE A 323 -5.65 9.42 -10.96
CA ILE A 323 -5.92 7.99 -10.78
C ILE A 323 -7.36 7.71 -11.21
N ASN A 324 -7.53 6.73 -12.10
CA ASN A 324 -8.83 6.14 -12.36
C ASN A 324 -8.89 4.81 -11.59
N ALA A 325 -9.64 4.76 -10.50
CA ALA A 325 -9.80 3.53 -9.74
C ALA A 325 -11.15 2.87 -10.06
N PRO A 326 -11.18 1.54 -10.23
CA PRO A 326 -12.44 0.83 -10.35
C PRO A 326 -13.17 0.86 -9.00
N ILE A 327 -14.49 1.01 -9.05
CA ILE A 327 -15.35 0.77 -7.89
C ILE A 327 -15.55 -0.74 -7.78
N VAL A 328 -14.99 -1.36 -6.75
CA VAL A 328 -15.17 -2.78 -6.45
C VAL A 328 -16.11 -2.92 -5.25
N PRO A 329 -17.40 -3.21 -5.44
CA PRO A 329 -18.34 -3.35 -4.34
C PRO A 329 -17.90 -4.44 -3.35
N GLY A 330 -18.08 -4.17 -2.06
CA GLY A 330 -17.73 -5.12 -0.99
C GLY A 330 -16.23 -5.21 -0.68
N VAL A 331 -15.40 -4.35 -1.28
CA VAL A 331 -13.96 -4.33 -1.08
C VAL A 331 -13.48 -2.89 -0.89
N ILE A 332 -12.60 -2.68 0.09
CA ILE A 332 -11.95 -1.39 0.28
C ILE A 332 -10.84 -1.25 -0.75
N THR A 333 -10.79 -0.12 -1.42
CA THR A 333 -9.69 0.20 -2.32
C THR A 333 -8.69 1.07 -1.58
N PHE A 334 -7.41 0.69 -1.53
CA PHE A 334 -6.36 1.48 -0.89
C PHE A 334 -5.28 1.89 -1.87
N ALA A 335 -4.90 3.17 -1.84
CA ALA A 335 -3.80 3.73 -2.59
C ALA A 335 -2.79 4.42 -1.65
N GLY A 336 -1.61 3.82 -1.48
CA GLY A 336 -0.45 4.47 -0.86
C GLY A 336 0.37 5.17 -1.95
N LEU A 337 0.31 6.49 -2.01
CA LEU A 337 0.83 7.26 -3.13
C LEU A 337 2.07 8.05 -2.74
N GLN A 338 3.20 7.75 -3.36
CA GLN A 338 4.39 8.59 -3.28
C GLN A 338 4.19 9.78 -4.24
N ILE A 339 3.88 10.96 -3.72
CA ILE A 339 3.74 12.16 -4.55
C ILE A 339 5.12 12.67 -4.98
N ARG A 340 5.17 13.50 -6.01
CA ARG A 340 6.42 14.04 -6.56
C ARG A 340 6.46 15.57 -6.50
N PRO A 341 7.65 16.18 -6.53
CA PRO A 341 7.78 17.63 -6.69
C PRO A 341 7.18 18.05 -8.04
N SER A 342 6.57 19.24 -8.10
CA SER A 342 6.00 19.75 -9.36
C SER A 342 7.03 19.99 -10.46
N THR A 343 8.32 20.12 -10.11
CA THR A 343 9.45 20.26 -11.04
C THR A 343 9.93 18.93 -11.62
N PHE A 344 9.42 17.80 -11.13
CA PHE A 344 9.75 16.49 -11.66
C PHE A 344 8.70 16.08 -12.70
N GLU A 345 9.11 16.00 -13.97
CA GLU A 345 8.31 15.34 -15.02
C GLU A 345 8.68 13.86 -15.06
N PRO A 346 7.70 12.94 -15.02
CA PRO A 346 7.97 11.53 -15.21
C PRO A 346 8.48 11.30 -16.64
N PRO A 347 9.33 10.30 -16.87
CA PRO A 347 9.59 9.81 -18.22
C PRO A 347 8.25 9.47 -18.91
N ASN A 348 8.11 9.84 -20.18
CA ASN A 348 6.91 9.54 -20.96
C ASN A 348 6.60 8.02 -20.90
N PRO A 349 5.40 7.59 -20.47
CA PRO A 349 5.03 6.17 -20.42
C PRO A 349 5.02 5.48 -21.80
N TYR A 350 5.13 6.23 -22.89
CA TYR A 350 5.20 5.74 -24.27
C TYR A 350 6.57 5.97 -24.96
N GLY A 351 7.60 6.39 -24.21
CA GLY A 351 8.96 6.57 -24.75
C GLY A 351 9.71 5.25 -24.97
N PRO A 352 10.69 5.18 -25.88
CA PRO A 352 11.51 3.98 -26.09
C PRO A 352 12.34 3.69 -24.83
N VAL A 353 12.01 2.59 -24.17
CA VAL A 353 12.54 2.18 -22.86
C VAL A 353 13.97 1.64 -23.02
N ASN A 354 14.96 2.34 -22.45
CA ASN A 354 16.32 1.83 -22.25
C ASN A 354 16.76 2.15 -20.82
N GLY A 355 16.97 1.11 -20.01
CA GLY A 355 17.67 1.19 -18.73
C GLY A 355 16.79 1.38 -17.50
N ALA A 356 16.75 0.36 -16.65
CA ALA A 356 16.42 0.34 -15.23
C ALA A 356 15.89 1.65 -14.59
N HIS A 357 14.60 1.91 -14.73
CA HIS A 357 13.89 2.82 -13.83
C HIS A 357 12.90 2.00 -13.01
N LEU A 358 13.16 2.00 -11.71
CA LEU A 358 12.34 1.45 -10.63
C LEU A 358 10.85 1.53 -10.95
N CYS A 359 10.15 0.42 -10.72
CA CYS A 359 8.71 0.29 -10.80
C CYS A 359 7.99 1.42 -10.03
N LEU A 360 7.69 2.52 -10.74
CA LEU A 360 6.69 3.58 -10.61
C LEU A 360 7.04 4.61 -11.71
N PRO A 361 6.13 5.09 -12.58
CA PRO A 361 4.67 4.88 -12.67
C PRO A 361 4.23 3.79 -13.66
#